data_AF-A0A011PNA5-F1
#
_entry.id   AF-A0A011PNA5-F1
#
_cell.length_a   1.000
_cell.length_b   1.000
_cell.length_c   1.000
_cell.angle_alpha   90.00
_cell.angle_beta   90.00
_cell.angle_gamma   90.00
#
_symmetry.space_group_name_H-M   'P 1'
#
loop_
_entity.id
_entity.type
_entity.pdbx_description
1 polymer ?
#
loop_
_entity_poly.entity_id
_entity_poly.type
_entity_poly.pdbx_seq_one_letter_code
_entity_poly.pdbx_strand_id
1 'polypeptide(L)'
;MTRLQQTLRQRLDALYRQPALWSTFAQAWADECGGEPAADGEPAADAGALLDDCLQQEPLDILEGLLAVAAQLGGRGAAPGALPEVVRRVAIDICLVACERRIHQRLAAQQIAAAAAAAASEEILIDASEQLAAALIAAACCRNGVRIHFDGQTRRAEAVNVVRDLPPQELDFLGPRECVKAELQALVKTPLDDLATGKARALHDIRQYGVASDDVLLAQLRRYARTNDCRPMFGLDSAGAHPLDDAALRQELAGYFEVATFHYGDAAARRLADADRAAWQRANLQADLMSYLPALLAQLSAPQAAAGARLQNTASKCDFFISYNKADKEWAEWIAWQVEDAGYSTLIQAWDFHAGGNFVLDMDRAMKQTERTIAVLSPDYLAAGYTQPEWAAALLRDPAGAQRRLIPVRVAHCELDGLLAAVTHVDLVGLDQAPARKTLLERISGERLKPSREPRFPGAASPSARPEPSFPGS
;
A
#
# COMPACT_ATOMS: atom_id res chain seq x y z
N MET A 1 24.70 -10.77 21.47
CA MET A 1 23.47 -10.18 20.89
C MET A 1 23.55 -10.24 19.38
N THR A 2 22.45 -10.63 18.73
CA THR A 2 22.29 -10.58 17.28
C THR A 2 22.09 -9.14 16.81
N ARG A 3 22.10 -8.88 15.49
CA ARG A 3 21.80 -7.54 14.94
C ARG A 3 20.41 -7.06 15.34
N LEU A 4 19.40 -7.92 15.20
CA LEU A 4 18.03 -7.62 15.59
C LEU A 4 17.92 -7.22 17.07
N GLN A 5 18.63 -7.93 17.96
CA GLN A 5 18.66 -7.58 19.38
C GLN A 5 19.37 -6.25 19.66
N GLN A 6 20.43 -5.91 18.91
CA GLN A 6 21.11 -4.62 19.01
C GLN A 6 20.21 -3.47 18.53
N THR A 7 19.52 -3.65 17.40
CA THR A 7 18.53 -2.70 16.88
C THR A 7 17.39 -2.50 17.86
N LEU A 8 16.82 -3.59 18.40
CA LEU A 8 15.77 -3.54 19.42
C LEU A 8 16.25 -2.75 20.65
N ARG A 9 17.46 -3.02 21.15
CA ARG A 9 18.04 -2.28 22.27
C ARG A 9 18.09 -0.78 22.00
N GLN A 10 18.63 -0.38 20.84
CA GLN A 10 18.75 1.03 20.46
C GLN A 10 17.37 1.72 20.36
N ARG A 11 16.35 1.02 19.83
CA ARG A 11 15.00 1.58 19.72
C ARG A 11 14.27 1.63 21.07
N LEU A 12 14.49 0.64 21.94
CA LEU A 12 14.02 0.68 23.33
C LEU A 12 14.66 1.85 24.09
N ASP A 13 15.97 2.07 23.96
CA ASP A 13 16.65 3.23 24.55
C ASP A 13 16.12 4.58 23.98
N ALA A 14 15.69 4.61 22.72
CA ALA A 14 15.04 5.78 22.12
C ALA A 14 13.60 6.00 22.62
N LEU A 15 12.86 4.92 22.88
CA LEU A 15 11.51 4.96 23.47
C LEU A 15 11.56 5.35 24.95
N TYR A 16 12.53 4.83 25.72
CA TYR A 16 12.75 5.14 27.14
C TYR A 16 13.01 6.63 27.37
N ARG A 17 13.67 7.30 26.41
CA ARG A 17 13.87 8.77 26.42
C ARG A 17 12.58 9.57 26.22
N GLN A 18 11.43 8.92 26.00
CA GLN A 18 10.11 9.54 25.86
C GLN A 18 9.18 9.03 26.99
N PRO A 19 9.22 9.63 28.19
CA PRO A 19 8.62 9.05 29.40
C PRO A 19 7.14 8.69 29.29
N ALA A 20 6.34 9.52 28.60
CA ALA A 20 4.90 9.29 28.43
C ALA A 20 4.59 8.09 27.52
N LEU A 21 5.39 7.89 26.46
CA LEU A 21 5.25 6.73 25.58
C LEU A 21 5.82 5.46 26.23
N TRP A 22 6.96 5.61 26.94
CA TRP A 22 7.57 4.51 27.68
C TRP A 22 6.63 3.95 28.73
N SER A 23 6.06 4.78 29.60
CA SER A 23 5.17 4.30 30.67
C SER A 23 3.95 3.56 30.11
N THR A 24 3.37 4.10 29.04
CA THR A 24 2.21 3.47 28.37
C THR A 24 2.57 2.13 27.76
N PHE A 25 3.72 2.04 27.06
CA PHE A 25 4.20 0.81 26.46
C PHE A 25 4.62 -0.24 27.49
N ALA A 26 5.40 0.16 28.50
CA ALA A 26 5.89 -0.72 29.55
C ALA A 26 4.74 -1.27 30.41
N GLN A 27 3.72 -0.46 30.71
CA GLN A 27 2.52 -0.94 31.38
C GLN A 27 1.77 -1.97 30.53
N ALA A 28 1.59 -1.69 29.24
CA ALA A 28 0.93 -2.62 28.34
C ALA A 28 1.69 -3.95 28.22
N TRP A 29 3.02 -3.86 28.13
CA TRP A 29 3.90 -5.03 28.14
C TRP A 29 3.75 -5.85 29.44
N ALA A 30 3.79 -5.20 30.60
CA ALA A 30 3.63 -5.88 31.89
C ALA A 30 2.26 -6.53 32.05
N ASP A 31 1.19 -5.86 31.58
CA ASP A 31 -0.19 -6.37 31.65
C ASP A 31 -0.37 -7.66 30.83
N GLU A 32 0.24 -7.75 29.64
CA GLU A 32 -0.08 -8.78 28.64
C GLU A 32 1.02 -9.84 28.44
N CYS A 33 2.30 -9.45 28.51
CA CYS A 33 3.44 -10.37 28.34
C CYS A 33 4.02 -10.85 29.68
N GLY A 34 3.60 -10.25 30.80
CA GLY A 34 4.21 -10.50 32.10
C GLY A 34 5.54 -9.78 32.26
N GLY A 35 5.72 -9.15 33.42
CA GLY A 35 6.90 -8.40 33.86
C GLY A 35 6.60 -7.80 35.23
N GLU A 36 7.60 -7.44 36.04
CA GLU A 36 7.30 -6.79 37.33
C GLU A 36 6.56 -5.47 37.07
N PRO A 37 5.29 -5.34 37.52
CA PRO A 37 4.60 -4.06 37.42
C PRO A 37 5.37 -3.07 38.27
N ALA A 38 5.56 -1.85 37.76
CA ALA A 38 6.04 -0.76 38.59
C ALA A 38 5.12 -0.64 39.80
N ALA A 39 5.64 -0.92 41.01
CA ALA A 39 4.91 -0.63 42.23
C ALA A 39 4.58 0.87 42.27
N ASP A 40 3.51 1.26 42.95
CA ASP A 40 3.09 2.67 43.06
C ASP A 40 4.28 3.56 43.48
N GLY A 41 4.82 4.32 42.52
CA GLY A 41 5.93 5.26 42.73
C GLY A 41 7.33 4.77 42.31
N GLU A 42 7.50 3.54 41.79
CA GLU A 42 8.76 3.08 41.19
C GLU A 42 8.81 3.35 39.67
N PRO A 43 9.98 3.63 39.09
CA PRO A 43 10.10 3.75 37.65
C PRO A 43 9.81 2.39 36.99
N ALA A 44 9.00 2.40 35.93
CA ALA A 44 8.88 1.25 35.04
C ALA A 44 10.26 0.71 34.68
N ALA A 45 10.38 -0.63 34.56
CA ALA A 45 11.61 -1.33 34.18
C ALA A 45 12.38 -0.55 33.11
N ASP A 46 13.71 -0.48 33.19
CA ASP A 46 14.48 0.25 32.17
C ASP A 46 14.48 -0.50 30.83
N ALA A 47 14.99 0.16 29.77
CA ALA A 47 15.08 -0.43 28.44
C ALA A 47 15.89 -1.75 28.39
N GLY A 48 16.83 -1.94 29.32
CA GLY A 48 17.62 -3.17 29.43
C GLY A 48 16.85 -4.29 30.08
N ALA A 49 16.16 -4.01 31.19
CA ALA A 49 15.31 -4.97 31.87
C ALA A 49 14.19 -5.50 30.97
N LEU A 50 13.53 -4.64 30.18
CA LEU A 50 12.50 -5.09 29.23
C LEU A 50 13.10 -5.97 28.12
N LEU A 51 14.29 -5.64 27.63
CA LEU A 51 14.98 -6.48 26.65
C LEU A 51 15.34 -7.85 27.25
N ASP A 52 15.88 -7.87 28.47
CA ASP A 52 16.26 -9.12 29.13
C ASP A 52 15.03 -10.00 29.41
N ASP A 53 13.92 -9.41 29.84
CA ASP A 53 12.62 -10.08 29.99
C ASP A 53 12.13 -10.66 28.65
N CYS A 54 12.12 -9.86 27.58
CA CYS A 54 11.82 -10.32 26.22
C CYS A 54 12.75 -11.46 25.75
N LEU A 55 14.00 -11.52 26.20
CA LEU A 55 14.93 -12.59 25.83
C LEU A 55 14.79 -13.85 26.69
N GLN A 56 14.18 -13.76 27.87
CA GLN A 56 13.97 -14.88 28.79
C GLN A 56 12.65 -15.62 28.52
N GLN A 57 11.61 -14.92 28.07
CA GLN A 57 10.30 -15.52 27.76
C GLN A 57 10.34 -16.45 26.54
N GLU A 58 9.39 -17.38 26.44
CA GLU A 58 9.25 -18.24 25.26
C GLU A 58 8.78 -17.42 24.04
N PRO A 59 9.35 -17.65 22.84
CA PRO A 59 9.03 -16.83 21.67
C PRO A 59 7.56 -16.80 21.26
N LEU A 60 6.81 -17.88 21.49
CA LEU A 60 5.38 -17.93 21.16
C LEU A 60 4.56 -17.06 22.10
N ASP A 61 4.86 -17.11 23.40
CA ASP A 61 4.19 -16.29 24.41
C ASP A 61 4.40 -14.79 24.11
N ILE A 62 5.60 -14.41 23.66
CA ILE A 62 5.89 -13.04 23.22
C ILE A 62 5.06 -12.65 22.00
N LEU A 63 4.94 -13.52 21.00
CA LEU A 63 4.18 -13.21 19.78
C LEU A 63 2.67 -13.06 20.08
N GLU A 64 2.14 -13.89 20.98
CA GLU A 64 0.76 -13.82 21.44
C GLU A 64 0.51 -12.60 22.32
N GLY A 65 1.37 -12.35 23.31
CA GLY A 65 1.30 -11.17 24.17
C GLY A 65 1.42 -9.88 23.37
N LEU A 66 2.31 -9.82 22.37
CA LEU A 66 2.50 -8.62 21.55
C LEU A 66 1.25 -8.25 20.74
N LEU A 67 0.43 -9.22 20.31
CA LEU A 67 -0.88 -8.94 19.70
C LEU A 67 -1.81 -8.25 20.70
N ALA A 68 -1.84 -8.72 21.94
CA ALA A 68 -2.64 -8.12 23.00
C ALA A 68 -2.13 -6.72 23.37
N VAL A 69 -0.81 -6.53 23.50
CA VAL A 69 -0.16 -5.22 23.69
C VAL A 69 -0.56 -4.25 22.57
N ALA A 70 -0.47 -4.68 21.31
CA ALA A 70 -0.85 -3.85 20.17
C ALA A 70 -2.34 -3.44 20.23
N ALA A 71 -3.22 -4.37 20.59
CA ALA A 71 -4.65 -4.11 20.75
C ALA A 71 -4.94 -3.14 21.91
N GLN A 72 -4.28 -3.32 23.06
CA GLN A 72 -4.46 -2.48 24.25
C GLN A 72 -4.00 -1.05 24.02
N LEU A 73 -2.85 -0.88 23.35
CA LEU A 73 -2.33 0.42 22.95
C LEU A 73 -3.18 1.09 21.86
N GLY A 74 -3.92 0.31 21.08
CA GLY A 74 -4.90 0.81 20.11
C GLY A 74 -6.28 1.16 20.71
N GLY A 75 -6.63 0.61 21.88
CA GLY A 75 -7.98 0.67 22.46
C GLY A 75 -8.20 1.69 23.59
N ARG A 76 -7.15 2.16 24.29
CA ARG A 76 -7.28 3.11 25.42
C ARG A 76 -7.37 4.57 24.94
N GLY A 77 -8.58 5.02 24.59
CA GLY A 77 -8.97 6.45 24.65
C GLY A 77 -8.28 7.44 23.70
N ALA A 78 -7.37 7.01 22.83
CA ALA A 78 -6.88 7.84 21.73
C ALA A 78 -7.98 7.98 20.65
N ALA A 79 -8.05 9.12 19.97
CA ALA A 79 -8.82 9.18 18.73
C ALA A 79 -8.34 8.03 17.79
N PRO A 80 -9.22 7.41 16.98
CA PRO A 80 -8.85 6.32 16.07
C PRO A 80 -7.76 6.82 15.12
N GLY A 81 -6.53 6.36 15.32
CA GLY A 81 -5.38 6.95 14.64
C GLY A 81 -4.02 6.49 15.17
N ALA A 82 -3.75 5.19 15.03
CA ALA A 82 -2.46 4.47 15.03
C ALA A 82 -1.35 4.82 16.04
N LEU A 83 -0.79 3.75 16.61
CA LEU A 83 0.45 3.70 17.38
C LEU A 83 1.52 4.69 16.88
N PRO A 84 2.12 5.51 17.76
CA PRO A 84 3.27 6.33 17.41
C PRO A 84 4.35 5.50 16.70
N GLU A 85 4.95 6.04 15.65
CA GLU A 85 5.90 5.32 14.79
C GLU A 85 7.04 4.66 15.60
N VAL A 86 7.50 5.31 16.66
CA VAL A 86 8.55 4.77 17.54
C VAL A 86 8.07 3.50 18.27
N VAL A 87 6.84 3.49 18.78
CA VAL A 87 6.24 2.33 19.47
C VAL A 87 5.99 1.19 18.48
N ARG A 88 5.47 1.51 17.29
CA ARG A 88 5.27 0.55 16.21
C ARG A 88 6.58 -0.15 15.83
N ARG A 89 7.65 0.63 15.64
CA ARG A 89 8.97 0.09 15.29
C ARG A 89 9.54 -0.81 16.39
N VAL A 90 9.34 -0.46 17.66
CA VAL A 90 9.74 -1.31 18.79
C VAL A 90 8.95 -2.63 18.77
N ALA A 91 7.63 -2.59 18.59
CA ALA A 91 6.81 -3.79 18.50
C ALA A 91 7.22 -4.69 17.32
N ILE A 92 7.49 -4.12 16.14
CA ILE A 92 8.01 -4.86 14.99
C ILE A 92 9.36 -5.51 15.33
N ASP A 93 10.27 -4.80 15.99
CA ASP A 93 11.59 -5.37 16.36
C ASP A 93 11.47 -6.50 17.38
N ILE A 94 10.58 -6.38 18.38
CA ILE A 94 10.28 -7.45 19.34
C ILE A 94 9.76 -8.68 18.59
N CYS A 95 8.82 -8.49 17.66
CA CYS A 95 8.30 -9.55 16.82
C CYS A 95 9.42 -10.24 16.01
N LEU A 96 10.28 -9.46 15.36
CA LEU A 96 11.42 -9.99 14.59
C LEU A 96 12.42 -10.77 15.47
N VAL A 97 12.70 -10.29 16.68
CA VAL A 97 13.57 -10.97 17.65
C VAL A 97 12.94 -12.28 18.14
N ALA A 98 11.63 -12.30 18.41
CA ALA A 98 10.91 -13.51 18.77
C ALA A 98 10.94 -14.53 17.61
N CYS A 99 10.72 -14.09 16.36
CA CYS A 99 10.86 -14.94 15.18
C CYS A 99 12.28 -15.50 15.03
N GLU A 100 13.33 -14.68 15.19
CA GLU A 100 14.73 -15.13 15.13
C GLU A 100 15.00 -16.24 16.17
N ARG A 101 14.59 -16.02 17.42
CA ARG A 101 14.75 -17.00 18.50
C ARG A 101 14.01 -18.30 18.20
N ARG A 102 12.76 -18.21 17.74
CA ARG A 102 11.96 -19.38 17.35
C ARG A 102 12.63 -20.17 16.23
N ILE A 103 13.15 -19.47 15.21
CA ILE A 103 13.87 -20.10 14.10
C ILE A 103 15.09 -20.86 14.64
N HIS A 104 15.93 -20.23 15.45
CA HIS A 104 17.11 -20.89 16.02
C HIS A 104 16.74 -22.10 16.90
N GLN A 105 15.71 -22.00 17.74
CA GLN A 105 15.22 -23.12 18.57
C GLN A 105 14.82 -24.32 17.71
N ARG A 106 14.02 -24.11 16.66
CA ARG A 106 13.52 -25.21 15.80
C ARG A 106 14.62 -25.80 14.92
N LEU A 107 15.50 -24.96 14.37
CA LEU A 107 16.66 -25.42 13.59
C LEU A 107 17.62 -26.25 14.44
N ALA A 108 17.85 -25.87 15.69
CA ALA A 108 18.66 -26.64 16.63
C ALA A 108 17.99 -27.97 17.02
N ALA A 109 16.70 -27.94 17.36
CA ALA A 109 15.94 -29.12 17.75
C ALA A 109 15.87 -30.20 16.65
N GLN A 110 15.83 -29.78 15.38
CA GLN A 110 15.79 -30.68 14.23
C GLN A 110 17.17 -30.92 13.60
N GLN A 111 18.26 -30.42 14.20
CA GLN A 111 19.64 -30.52 13.69
C GLN A 111 19.84 -29.96 12.26
N ILE A 112 18.93 -29.11 11.78
CA ILE A 112 18.99 -28.47 10.46
C ILE A 112 20.17 -27.49 10.38
N ALA A 113 20.51 -26.85 11.51
CA ALA A 113 21.59 -25.87 11.59
C ALA A 113 22.96 -26.45 11.21
N ALA A 114 23.21 -27.74 11.43
CA ALA A 114 24.47 -28.39 11.02
C ALA A 114 24.60 -28.52 9.49
N ALA A 115 23.49 -28.70 8.76
CA ALA A 115 23.46 -28.71 7.30
C ALA A 115 23.54 -27.29 6.71
N ALA A 116 22.86 -26.31 7.33
CA ALA A 116 22.88 -24.91 6.88
C ALA A 116 24.20 -24.17 7.21
N ALA A 117 24.89 -24.53 8.30
CA ALA A 117 26.17 -23.92 8.71
C ALA A 117 27.41 -24.66 8.17
N ALA A 118 27.35 -25.97 7.90
CA ALA A 118 28.43 -26.65 7.16
C ALA A 118 28.55 -26.15 5.72
N ALA A 119 27.48 -25.54 5.18
CA ALA A 119 27.45 -24.81 3.91
C ALA A 119 27.99 -23.37 3.99
N ALA A 120 28.82 -23.04 4.99
CA ALA A 120 29.46 -21.73 5.19
C ALA A 120 30.45 -21.31 4.07
N SER A 121 30.26 -21.82 2.85
CA SER A 121 30.88 -21.26 1.66
C SER A 121 29.90 -20.73 0.62
N GLU A 122 28.73 -21.31 0.28
CA GLU A 122 28.04 -20.81 -0.94
C GLU A 122 26.51 -20.64 -0.95
N GLU A 123 25.63 -21.49 -0.39
CA GLU A 123 24.17 -21.35 -0.67
C GLU A 123 23.27 -21.92 0.44
N ILE A 124 22.30 -21.13 0.92
CA ILE A 124 21.30 -21.61 1.91
C ILE A 124 20.09 -22.20 1.19
N LEU A 125 19.67 -23.41 1.55
CA LEU A 125 18.45 -24.03 1.04
C LEU A 125 17.36 -23.96 2.12
N ILE A 126 16.19 -23.41 1.79
CA ILE A 126 15.08 -23.19 2.73
C ILE A 126 13.81 -23.84 2.18
N ASP A 127 13.22 -24.77 2.93
CA ASP A 127 11.93 -25.37 2.59
C ASP A 127 10.77 -24.46 3.06
N ALA A 128 10.59 -23.36 2.35
CA ALA A 128 9.50 -22.42 2.54
C ALA A 128 9.03 -21.89 1.18
N SER A 129 7.73 -21.91 0.93
CA SER A 129 7.10 -21.37 -0.28
C SER A 129 6.75 -19.87 -0.15
N GLU A 130 6.55 -19.38 1.08
CA GLU A 130 6.24 -17.96 1.33
C GLU A 130 7.53 -17.14 1.45
N GLN A 131 7.67 -16.12 0.60
CA GLN A 131 8.87 -15.29 0.54
C GLN A 131 9.21 -14.62 1.87
N LEU A 132 8.21 -14.09 2.58
CA LEU A 132 8.46 -13.44 3.87
C LEU A 132 9.04 -14.41 4.90
N ALA A 133 8.52 -15.64 4.96
CA ALA A 133 9.03 -16.68 5.83
C ALA A 133 10.47 -17.07 5.43
N ALA A 134 10.71 -17.30 4.14
CA ALA A 134 12.04 -17.62 3.62
C ALA A 134 13.07 -16.54 3.95
N ALA A 135 12.71 -15.26 3.78
CA ALA A 135 13.58 -14.13 4.07
C ALA A 135 13.94 -14.04 5.56
N LEU A 136 12.99 -14.26 6.46
CA LEU A 136 13.22 -14.27 7.91
C LEU A 136 14.14 -15.42 8.34
N ILE A 137 13.92 -16.62 7.78
CA ILE A 137 14.75 -17.78 8.04
C ILE A 137 16.18 -17.54 7.52
N ALA A 138 16.33 -17.03 6.29
CA ALA A 138 17.62 -16.70 5.69
C ALA A 138 18.37 -15.67 6.55
N ALA A 139 17.69 -14.61 6.98
CA ALA A 139 18.29 -13.58 7.81
C ALA A 139 18.75 -14.12 9.17
N ALA A 140 17.94 -14.95 9.83
CA ALA A 140 18.30 -15.60 11.08
C ALA A 140 19.53 -16.52 10.92
N CYS A 141 19.62 -17.26 9.81
CA CYS A 141 20.80 -18.09 9.49
C CYS A 141 22.05 -17.24 9.23
N CYS A 142 21.93 -16.12 8.51
CA CYS A 142 23.03 -15.23 8.17
C CYS A 142 23.39 -14.22 9.27
N ARG A 143 22.67 -14.19 10.40
CA ARG A 143 22.75 -13.13 11.41
C ARG A 143 22.58 -11.72 10.79
N ASN A 144 21.69 -11.63 9.81
CA ASN A 144 21.35 -10.42 9.08
C ASN A 144 20.00 -9.85 9.57
N GLY A 145 19.76 -8.57 9.33
CA GLY A 145 18.45 -7.95 9.57
C GLY A 145 17.48 -8.18 8.39
N VAL A 146 16.17 -8.09 8.67
CA VAL A 146 15.13 -8.06 7.64
C VAL A 146 14.38 -6.74 7.72
N ARG A 147 14.11 -6.15 6.56
CA ARG A 147 13.20 -5.02 6.45
C ARG A 147 11.89 -5.50 5.87
N ILE A 148 10.80 -5.13 6.53
CA ILE A 148 9.45 -5.46 6.13
C ILE A 148 8.75 -4.18 5.71
N HIS A 149 8.11 -4.21 4.54
CA HIS A 149 7.14 -3.21 4.11
C HIS A 149 5.75 -3.84 4.11
N PHE A 150 4.75 -3.09 4.53
CA PHE A 150 3.35 -3.50 4.45
C PHE A 150 2.68 -2.75 3.31
N ASP A 151 2.25 -3.50 2.29
CA ASP A 151 1.51 -2.93 1.18
C ASP A 151 0.07 -2.64 1.62
N GLY A 152 -0.30 -1.36 1.62
CA GLY A 152 -1.63 -0.91 2.00
C GLY A 152 -2.74 -1.35 1.03
N GLN A 153 -2.42 -1.71 -0.22
CA GLN A 153 -3.39 -2.18 -1.21
C GLN A 153 -3.66 -3.68 -1.06
N THR A 154 -2.61 -4.50 -1.04
CA THR A 154 -2.74 -5.96 -0.92
C THR A 154 -2.90 -6.42 0.52
N ARG A 155 -2.64 -5.54 1.51
CA ARG A 155 -2.58 -5.84 2.94
C ARG A 155 -1.61 -6.98 3.27
N ARG A 156 -0.54 -7.13 2.48
CA ARG A 156 0.50 -8.13 2.69
C ARG A 156 1.79 -7.46 3.13
N ALA A 157 2.52 -8.17 3.99
CA ALA A 157 3.86 -7.81 4.38
C ALA A 157 4.87 -8.47 3.44
N GLU A 158 5.85 -7.70 2.97
CA GLU A 158 6.91 -8.16 2.08
C GLU A 158 8.29 -7.82 2.66
N ALA A 159 9.25 -8.73 2.48
CA ALA A 159 10.64 -8.48 2.80
C ALA A 159 11.30 -7.72 1.63
N VAL A 160 11.86 -6.54 1.93
CA VAL A 160 12.28 -5.59 0.89
C VAL A 160 13.78 -5.52 0.67
N ASN A 161 14.56 -6.10 1.59
CA ASN A 161 16.00 -6.28 1.42
C ASN A 161 16.34 -7.60 0.71
N VAL A 162 15.37 -8.18 0.00
CA VAL A 162 15.55 -9.40 -0.80
C VAL A 162 15.45 -9.04 -2.28
N VAL A 163 16.54 -9.25 -3.01
CA VAL A 163 16.58 -9.13 -4.46
C VAL A 163 16.11 -10.45 -5.05
N ARG A 164 14.93 -10.41 -5.69
CA ARG A 164 14.24 -11.55 -6.31
C ARG A 164 14.00 -11.35 -7.81
N ASP A 165 13.57 -10.14 -8.17
CA ASP A 165 13.22 -9.76 -9.53
C ASP A 165 14.32 -8.85 -10.06
N LEU A 166 14.89 -9.20 -11.22
CA LEU A 166 15.80 -8.31 -11.92
C LEU A 166 15.04 -7.41 -12.90
N PRO A 167 15.55 -6.21 -13.19
CA PRO A 167 14.93 -5.30 -14.14
C PRO A 167 14.61 -6.01 -15.47
N PRO A 168 13.43 -5.74 -16.07
CA PRO A 168 13.04 -6.35 -17.34
C PRO A 168 14.06 -6.03 -18.43
N GLN A 169 14.23 -6.97 -19.37
CA GLN A 169 15.19 -6.83 -20.48
C GLN A 169 14.93 -5.58 -21.33
N GLU A 170 13.69 -5.08 -21.32
CA GLU A 170 13.23 -3.82 -21.95
C GLU A 170 13.95 -2.57 -21.43
N LEU A 171 14.64 -2.67 -20.30
CA LEU A 171 15.47 -1.59 -19.76
C LEU A 171 16.86 -1.49 -20.40
N ASP A 172 17.20 -2.36 -21.37
CA ASP A 172 18.43 -2.37 -22.19
C ASP A 172 19.75 -2.33 -21.40
N PHE A 173 19.79 -2.92 -20.20
CA PHE A 173 21.05 -3.13 -19.47
C PHE A 173 21.96 -4.13 -20.21
N LEU A 174 23.28 -3.90 -20.19
CA LEU A 174 24.32 -4.65 -20.88
C LEU A 174 24.63 -5.98 -20.18
N GLY A 175 23.61 -6.83 -20.07
CA GLY A 175 23.72 -8.22 -19.65
C GLY A 175 23.51 -8.50 -18.16
N PRO A 176 23.61 -9.79 -17.77
CA PRO A 176 23.28 -10.31 -16.44
C PRO A 176 23.88 -9.53 -15.26
N ARG A 177 25.18 -9.22 -15.33
CA ARG A 177 25.91 -8.51 -14.28
C ARG A 177 25.34 -7.11 -14.04
N GLU A 178 25.05 -6.37 -15.11
CA GLU A 178 24.56 -5.01 -14.99
C GLU A 178 23.14 -4.97 -14.43
N CYS A 179 22.27 -5.92 -14.81
CA CYS A 179 20.94 -6.05 -14.22
C CYS A 179 20.98 -6.25 -12.69
N VAL A 180 21.85 -7.14 -12.20
CA VAL A 180 22.00 -7.39 -10.76
C VAL A 180 22.50 -6.15 -10.03
N LYS A 181 23.49 -5.46 -10.60
CA LYS A 181 24.02 -4.23 -10.01
C LYS A 181 22.99 -3.09 -10.01
N ALA A 182 22.23 -2.93 -11.10
CA ALA A 182 21.16 -1.94 -11.19
C ALA A 182 20.09 -2.18 -10.12
N GLU A 183 19.73 -3.43 -9.90
CA GLU A 183 18.76 -3.84 -8.89
C GLU A 183 19.27 -3.57 -7.46
N LEU A 184 20.51 -3.96 -7.14
CA LEU A 184 21.15 -3.63 -5.86
C LEU A 184 21.24 -2.11 -5.64
N GLN A 185 21.58 -1.36 -6.69
CA GLN A 185 21.67 0.09 -6.64
C GLN A 185 20.30 0.75 -6.46
N ALA A 186 19.26 0.22 -7.10
CA ALA A 186 17.89 0.70 -6.91
C ALA A 186 17.43 0.46 -5.48
N LEU A 187 17.70 -0.73 -4.92
CA LEU A 187 17.33 -1.10 -3.56
C LEU A 187 17.97 -0.17 -2.52
N VAL A 188 19.27 0.16 -2.66
CA VAL A 188 19.94 1.05 -1.70
C VAL A 188 19.55 2.53 -1.86
N LYS A 189 19.07 2.94 -3.05
CA LYS A 189 18.62 4.31 -3.33
C LYS A 189 17.16 4.55 -2.99
N THR A 190 16.32 3.52 -2.97
CA THR A 190 14.88 3.65 -2.78
C THR A 190 14.55 3.80 -1.29
N PRO A 191 13.91 4.91 -0.87
CA PRO A 191 13.37 5.03 0.48
C PRO A 191 12.29 3.97 0.74
N LEU A 192 12.19 3.47 1.96
CA LEU A 192 11.24 2.39 2.33
C LEU A 192 9.79 2.78 2.06
N ASP A 193 9.44 4.04 2.29
CA ASP A 193 8.07 4.53 2.17
C ASP A 193 7.63 4.68 0.70
N ASP A 194 8.57 4.56 -0.24
CA ASP A 194 8.36 4.72 -1.70
C ASP A 194 8.81 3.47 -2.46
N LEU A 195 8.72 2.27 -1.87
CA LEU A 195 9.20 1.06 -2.52
C LEU A 195 8.43 0.70 -3.80
N ALA A 196 7.11 0.88 -3.80
CA ALA A 196 6.26 0.50 -4.94
C ALA A 196 6.48 1.39 -6.18
N THR A 197 6.71 2.69 -5.99
CA THR A 197 6.87 3.67 -7.08
C THR A 197 8.32 4.11 -7.28
N GLY A 198 9.08 4.21 -6.20
CA GLY A 198 10.47 4.67 -6.17
C GLY A 198 11.46 3.68 -6.76
N LYS A 199 11.21 2.37 -6.72
CA LYS A 199 12.10 1.38 -7.34
C LYS A 199 12.12 1.52 -8.87
N ALA A 200 10.96 1.64 -9.51
CA ALA A 200 10.84 1.83 -10.95
C ALA A 200 11.52 3.13 -11.40
N ARG A 201 11.33 4.21 -10.63
CA ARG A 201 12.02 5.48 -10.84
C ARG A 201 13.53 5.35 -10.68
N ALA A 202 14.01 4.69 -9.63
CA ALA A 202 15.42 4.47 -9.40
C ALA A 202 16.06 3.68 -10.54
N LEU A 203 15.39 2.65 -11.06
CA LEU A 203 15.85 1.90 -12.24
C LEU A 203 15.90 2.76 -13.50
N HIS A 204 14.90 3.64 -13.71
CA HIS A 204 14.91 4.60 -14.82
C HIS A 204 16.08 5.59 -14.71
N ASP A 205 16.31 6.16 -13.53
CA ASP A 205 17.44 7.06 -13.27
C ASP A 205 18.77 6.33 -13.49
N ILE A 206 18.89 5.09 -13.02
CA ILE A 206 20.09 4.26 -13.21
C ILE A 206 20.34 3.99 -14.70
N ARG A 207 19.29 3.75 -15.49
CA ARG A 207 19.42 3.62 -16.95
C ARG A 207 19.92 4.92 -17.58
N GLN A 208 19.42 6.07 -17.13
CA GLN A 208 19.81 7.38 -17.67
C GLN A 208 21.24 7.77 -17.31
N TYR A 209 21.67 7.51 -16.07
CA TYR A 209 22.95 7.96 -15.53
C TYR A 209 24.04 6.88 -15.52
N GLY A 210 23.68 5.64 -15.83
CA GLY A 210 24.56 4.47 -15.77
C GLY A 210 24.58 3.78 -14.40
N VAL A 211 24.92 2.50 -14.44
CA VAL A 211 25.16 1.69 -13.23
C VAL A 211 26.50 2.10 -12.60
N ALA A 212 26.49 2.28 -11.29
CA ALA A 212 27.67 2.70 -10.53
C ALA A 212 28.82 1.68 -10.68
N SER A 213 30.05 2.16 -10.48
CA SER A 213 31.20 1.27 -10.35
C SER A 213 31.05 0.34 -9.14
N ASP A 214 31.74 -0.78 -9.18
CA ASP A 214 31.66 -1.82 -8.15
C ASP A 214 32.05 -1.27 -6.78
N ASP A 215 33.09 -0.42 -6.69
CA ASP A 215 33.53 0.23 -5.45
C ASP A 215 32.48 1.20 -4.88
N VAL A 216 31.81 1.97 -5.75
CA VAL A 216 30.78 2.92 -5.34
C VAL A 216 29.56 2.17 -4.82
N LEU A 217 29.13 1.11 -5.51
CA LEU A 217 28.01 0.29 -5.08
C LEU A 217 28.32 -0.43 -3.76
N LEU A 218 29.53 -0.98 -3.59
CA LEU A 218 29.96 -1.59 -2.33
C LEU A 218 29.94 -0.58 -1.17
N ALA A 219 30.40 0.66 -1.40
CA ALA A 219 30.33 1.73 -0.41
C ALA A 219 28.87 2.10 -0.05
N GLN A 220 27.97 2.14 -1.04
CA GLN A 220 26.54 2.36 -0.82
C GLN A 220 25.90 1.24 0.00
N LEU A 221 26.22 -0.02 -0.32
CA LEU A 221 25.74 -1.20 0.43
C LEU A 221 26.23 -1.20 1.88
N ARG A 222 27.50 -0.88 2.12
CA ARG A 222 28.05 -0.74 3.49
C ARG A 222 27.39 0.40 4.25
N ARG A 223 27.09 1.52 3.60
CA ARG A 223 26.32 2.62 4.20
C ARG A 223 24.90 2.17 4.53
N TYR A 224 24.24 1.51 3.59
CA TYR A 224 22.90 0.95 3.77
C TYR A 224 22.86 0.00 4.97
N ALA A 225 23.85 -0.89 5.09
CA ALA A 225 23.98 -1.82 6.20
C ALA A 225 24.13 -1.14 7.55
N ARG A 226 24.91 -0.05 7.63
CA ARG A 226 25.06 0.72 8.87
C ARG A 226 23.80 1.51 9.23
N THR A 227 23.10 2.07 8.25
CA THR A 227 21.93 2.92 8.49
C THR A 227 20.67 2.11 8.80
N ASN A 228 20.53 0.92 8.22
CA ASN A 228 19.30 0.13 8.32
C ASN A 228 19.48 -1.18 9.12
N ASP A 229 20.68 -1.45 9.63
CA ASP A 229 21.08 -2.69 10.32
C ASP A 229 20.71 -3.98 9.57
N CYS A 230 20.68 -3.92 8.24
CA CYS A 230 20.41 -5.04 7.38
C CYS A 230 21.22 -4.95 6.09
N ARG A 231 21.59 -6.09 5.52
CA ARG A 231 22.18 -6.19 4.19
C ARG A 231 21.16 -6.75 3.19
N PRO A 232 21.29 -6.38 1.91
CA PRO A 232 20.57 -7.09 0.86
C PRO A 232 20.92 -8.57 0.83
N MET A 233 19.99 -9.40 0.36
CA MET A 233 20.16 -10.83 0.15
C MET A 233 19.59 -11.21 -1.23
N PHE A 234 20.18 -12.19 -1.90
CA PHE A 234 19.61 -12.79 -3.09
C PHE A 234 18.67 -13.93 -2.70
N GLY A 235 17.39 -13.80 -3.05
CA GLY A 235 16.37 -14.82 -2.81
C GLY A 235 15.95 -15.46 -4.14
N LEU A 236 16.17 -16.75 -4.28
CA LEU A 236 15.96 -17.49 -5.53
C LEU A 236 14.82 -18.50 -5.39
N ASP A 237 13.74 -18.26 -6.13
CA ASP A 237 12.53 -19.10 -6.18
C ASP A 237 12.28 -19.69 -7.58
N SER A 238 12.97 -19.17 -8.61
CA SER A 238 12.52 -19.31 -9.99
C SER A 238 12.57 -20.75 -10.51
N ALA A 239 11.46 -21.15 -11.13
CA ALA A 239 11.40 -22.33 -12.02
C ALA A 239 11.95 -22.03 -13.43
N GLY A 240 11.97 -20.74 -13.84
CA GLY A 240 12.45 -20.26 -15.15
C GLY A 240 13.86 -19.64 -15.12
N ALA A 241 14.42 -19.37 -16.30
CA ALA A 241 15.79 -18.87 -16.46
C ALA A 241 15.96 -17.48 -15.84
N HIS A 242 16.75 -17.40 -14.78
CA HIS A 242 17.09 -16.18 -14.07
C HIS A 242 18.61 -15.93 -14.14
N PRO A 243 19.08 -14.68 -14.32
CA PRO A 243 20.52 -14.38 -14.36
C PRO A 243 21.33 -14.87 -13.15
N LEU A 244 20.70 -14.91 -11.96
CA LEU A 244 21.32 -15.45 -10.74
C LEU A 244 21.27 -16.99 -10.63
N ASP A 245 20.69 -17.70 -11.61
CA ASP A 245 20.81 -19.17 -11.71
C ASP A 245 22.23 -19.58 -12.12
N ASP A 246 22.99 -18.69 -12.77
CA ASP A 246 24.42 -18.88 -13.01
C ASP A 246 25.17 -18.79 -11.67
N ALA A 247 25.62 -19.94 -11.17
CA ALA A 247 26.34 -20.05 -9.91
C ALA A 247 27.63 -19.25 -9.91
N ALA A 248 28.38 -19.17 -11.03
CA ALA A 248 29.65 -18.45 -11.08
C ALA A 248 29.42 -16.94 -10.96
N LEU A 249 28.47 -16.39 -11.73
CA LEU A 249 28.09 -14.98 -11.64
C LEU A 249 27.58 -14.65 -10.24
N ARG A 250 26.73 -15.51 -9.68
CA ARG A 250 26.15 -15.29 -8.35
C ARG A 250 27.19 -15.32 -7.25
N GLN A 251 28.08 -16.31 -7.23
CA GLN A 251 29.14 -16.42 -6.23
C GLN A 251 30.10 -15.23 -6.31
N GLU A 252 30.45 -14.80 -7.52
CA GLU A 252 31.29 -13.62 -7.72
C GLU A 252 30.64 -12.36 -7.12
N LEU A 253 29.38 -12.08 -7.48
CA LEU A 253 28.67 -10.89 -7.02
C LEU A 253 28.34 -10.96 -5.52
N ALA A 254 27.94 -12.13 -5.02
CA ALA A 254 27.66 -12.34 -3.59
C ALA A 254 28.93 -12.15 -2.74
N GLY A 255 30.06 -12.71 -3.17
CA GLY A 255 31.35 -12.54 -2.50
C GLY A 255 31.84 -11.10 -2.54
N TYR A 256 31.77 -10.46 -3.70
CA TYR A 256 32.26 -9.09 -3.87
C TYR A 256 31.39 -8.06 -3.11
N PHE A 257 30.05 -8.15 -3.21
CA PHE A 257 29.13 -7.22 -2.57
C PHE A 257 28.76 -7.59 -1.13
N GLU A 258 29.30 -8.68 -0.59
CA GLU A 258 29.01 -9.20 0.75
C GLU A 258 27.49 -9.44 0.94
N VAL A 259 26.85 -10.05 -0.06
CA VAL A 259 25.40 -10.31 -0.14
C VAL A 259 25.16 -11.81 0.06
N ALA A 260 24.32 -12.17 1.04
CA ALA A 260 23.98 -13.56 1.28
C ALA A 260 23.04 -14.10 0.18
N THR A 261 23.15 -15.39 -0.14
CA THR A 261 22.28 -16.06 -1.11
C THR A 261 21.50 -17.18 -0.45
N PHE A 262 20.21 -17.27 -0.78
CA PHE A 262 19.37 -18.39 -0.41
C PHE A 262 18.43 -18.80 -1.55
N HIS A 263 18.14 -20.10 -1.61
CA HIS A 263 17.07 -20.67 -2.43
C HIS A 263 15.89 -21.02 -1.53
N TYR A 264 14.68 -20.83 -2.05
CA TYR A 264 13.46 -21.24 -1.39
C TYR A 264 12.47 -21.82 -2.42
N GLY A 265 11.29 -22.22 -1.97
CA GLY A 265 10.24 -22.80 -2.81
C GLY A 265 10.73 -23.98 -3.66
N ASP A 266 10.33 -24.00 -4.93
CA ASP A 266 10.66 -25.07 -5.87
C ASP A 266 12.17 -25.14 -6.19
N ALA A 267 12.88 -24.00 -6.08
CA ALA A 267 14.32 -23.96 -6.29
C ALA A 267 15.08 -24.68 -5.17
N ALA A 268 14.65 -24.53 -3.91
CA ALA A 268 15.22 -25.28 -2.79
C ALA A 268 14.77 -26.75 -2.81
N ALA A 269 13.49 -27.00 -3.09
CA ALA A 269 12.92 -28.34 -3.09
C ALA A 269 13.64 -29.30 -4.05
N ARG A 270 14.17 -28.82 -5.18
CA ARG A 270 14.94 -29.65 -6.13
C ARG A 270 16.34 -30.02 -5.66
N ARG A 271 16.89 -29.30 -4.67
CA ARG A 271 18.27 -29.41 -4.20
C ARG A 271 18.41 -30.09 -2.83
N LEU A 272 17.34 -30.08 -2.04
CA LEU A 272 17.29 -30.71 -0.71
C LEU A 272 17.24 -32.24 -0.82
N ALA A 273 18.09 -32.92 -0.03
CA ALA A 273 17.99 -34.35 0.17
C ALA A 273 16.71 -34.72 0.96
N ASP A 274 16.20 -35.94 0.78
CA ASP A 274 14.94 -36.38 1.41
C ASP A 274 14.98 -36.31 2.95
N ALA A 275 16.14 -36.63 3.55
CA ALA A 275 16.34 -36.55 4.99
C ALA A 275 16.24 -35.09 5.51
N ASP A 276 16.83 -34.14 4.79
CA ASP A 276 16.78 -32.72 5.14
C ASP A 276 15.37 -32.17 4.95
N ARG A 277 14.68 -32.56 3.87
CA ARG A 277 13.28 -32.19 3.64
C ARG A 277 12.39 -32.65 4.79
N ALA A 278 12.55 -33.89 5.26
CA ALA A 278 11.80 -34.40 6.40
C ALA A 278 12.11 -33.60 7.69
N ALA A 279 13.37 -33.19 7.91
CA ALA A 279 13.74 -32.34 9.03
C ALA A 279 13.08 -30.96 8.96
N TRP A 280 13.08 -30.32 7.78
CA TRP A 280 12.39 -29.07 7.52
C TRP A 280 10.88 -29.16 7.76
N GLN A 281 10.23 -30.22 7.26
CA GLN A 281 8.81 -30.48 7.50
C GLN A 281 8.51 -30.61 9.00
N ARG A 282 9.36 -31.31 9.77
CA ARG A 282 9.22 -31.41 11.23
C ARG A 282 9.45 -30.06 11.92
N ALA A 283 10.33 -29.21 11.39
CA ALA A 283 10.56 -27.87 11.92
C ALA A 283 9.36 -26.94 11.68
N ASN A 284 8.58 -27.15 10.62
CA ASN A 284 7.31 -26.48 10.35
C ASN A 284 7.40 -24.93 10.44
N LEU A 285 8.56 -24.37 10.11
CA LEU A 285 8.88 -22.97 10.40
C LEU A 285 7.97 -21.98 9.67
N GLN A 286 7.64 -22.24 8.41
CA GLN A 286 6.74 -21.36 7.66
C GLN A 286 5.37 -21.25 8.34
N ALA A 287 4.75 -22.38 8.69
CA ALA A 287 3.42 -22.36 9.30
C ALA A 287 3.44 -21.66 10.66
N ASP A 288 4.45 -21.93 11.50
CA ASP A 288 4.64 -21.24 12.77
C ASP A 288 4.74 -19.72 12.56
N LEU A 289 5.59 -19.26 11.65
CA LEU A 289 5.79 -17.84 11.37
C LEU A 289 4.54 -17.16 10.79
N MET A 290 3.89 -17.80 9.81
CA MET A 290 2.75 -17.23 9.09
C MET A 290 1.45 -17.26 9.90
N SER A 291 1.40 -17.99 11.01
CA SER A 291 0.24 -17.98 11.91
C SER A 291 0.08 -16.64 12.65
N TYR A 292 1.19 -15.96 12.95
CA TYR A 292 1.19 -14.74 13.78
C TYR A 292 1.58 -13.49 12.98
N LEU A 293 2.59 -13.59 12.12
CA LEU A 293 3.19 -12.41 11.47
C LEU A 293 2.20 -11.58 10.64
N PRO A 294 1.34 -12.15 9.76
CA PRO A 294 0.45 -11.34 8.94
C PRO A 294 -0.55 -10.55 9.77
N ALA A 295 -1.13 -11.16 10.82
CA ALA A 295 -2.09 -10.51 11.69
C ALA A 295 -1.44 -9.38 12.49
N LEU A 296 -0.26 -9.66 13.07
CA LEU A 296 0.50 -8.70 13.85
C LEU A 296 0.97 -7.53 12.99
N LEU A 297 1.55 -7.80 11.82
CA LEU A 297 1.99 -6.77 10.89
C LEU A 297 0.81 -5.96 10.34
N ALA A 298 -0.35 -6.57 10.08
CA ALA A 298 -1.55 -5.85 9.68
C ALA A 298 -2.06 -4.92 10.80
N GLN A 299 -2.00 -5.34 12.06
CA GLN A 299 -2.39 -4.49 13.20
C GLN A 299 -1.40 -3.35 13.43
N LEU A 300 -0.09 -3.65 13.39
CA LEU A 300 0.96 -2.66 13.61
C LEU A 300 1.13 -1.69 12.44
N SER A 301 0.89 -2.16 11.21
CA SER A 301 1.08 -1.39 9.96
C SER A 301 -0.23 -0.83 9.40
N ALA A 302 -1.36 -1.01 10.10
CA ALA A 302 -2.62 -0.38 9.73
C ALA A 302 -2.39 1.13 9.55
N PRO A 303 -2.90 1.73 8.46
CA PRO A 303 -2.59 3.12 8.14
C PRO A 303 -2.93 4.03 9.32
N GLN A 304 -1.92 4.77 9.71
CA GLN A 304 -2.01 5.92 10.59
C GLN A 304 -2.81 6.98 9.85
N ALA A 305 -4.13 6.94 10.00
CA ALA A 305 -4.96 8.08 9.71
C ALA A 305 -4.36 9.26 10.48
N ALA A 306 -3.88 10.24 9.74
CA ALA A 306 -3.12 11.39 10.21
C ALA A 306 -3.74 11.96 11.50
N ALA A 307 -3.08 11.68 12.63
CA ALA A 307 -3.34 12.34 13.91
C ALA A 307 -2.87 13.80 13.75
N GLY A 308 -3.77 14.62 13.23
CA GLY A 308 -3.55 16.04 12.92
C GLY A 308 -4.72 16.70 12.20
N ALA A 309 -5.65 15.95 11.61
CA ALA A 309 -6.86 16.50 11.00
C ALA A 309 -8.10 15.70 11.44
N ARG A 310 -8.45 15.84 12.72
CA ARG A 310 -9.79 15.45 13.21
C ARG A 310 -10.57 16.69 13.65
N LEU A 311 -10.66 17.63 12.73
CA LEU A 311 -11.95 18.23 12.43
C LEU A 311 -12.41 17.57 11.12
N GLN A 312 -13.28 16.56 11.26
CA GLN A 312 -14.11 15.95 10.21
C GLN A 312 -13.37 15.16 9.12
N ASN A 313 -13.33 13.82 9.23
CA ASN A 313 -13.13 12.94 8.07
C ASN A 313 -13.95 11.64 8.23
N THR A 314 -15.13 11.64 7.63
CA THR A 314 -15.66 10.49 6.91
C THR A 314 -14.95 10.51 5.55
N ALA A 315 -14.38 9.39 5.11
CA ALA A 315 -13.47 9.27 3.97
C ALA A 315 -13.79 10.23 2.79
N SER A 316 -12.96 11.25 2.56
CA SER A 316 -13.07 12.06 1.35
C SER A 316 -12.45 11.33 0.14
N LYS A 317 -13.19 10.36 -0.40
CA LYS A 317 -13.22 10.18 -1.85
C LYS A 317 -13.92 11.41 -2.42
N CYS A 318 -13.45 11.91 -3.56
CA CYS A 318 -14.21 12.94 -4.27
C CYS A 318 -15.50 12.29 -4.80
N ASP A 319 -16.64 12.95 -4.63
CA ASP A 319 -17.94 12.41 -5.05
C ASP A 319 -17.98 12.23 -6.57
N PHE A 320 -17.41 13.20 -7.31
CA PHE A 320 -17.45 13.26 -8.76
C PHE A 320 -16.09 13.57 -9.40
N PHE A 321 -15.72 12.79 -10.41
CA PHE A 321 -14.73 13.17 -11.41
C PHE A 321 -15.42 13.82 -12.61
N ILE A 322 -14.92 14.94 -13.14
CA ILE A 322 -15.49 15.59 -14.33
C ILE A 322 -14.56 15.37 -15.52
N SER A 323 -14.98 14.48 -16.43
CA SER A 323 -14.35 14.23 -17.72
C SER A 323 -14.97 15.13 -18.79
N TYR A 324 -14.13 15.88 -19.50
CA TYR A 324 -14.55 16.86 -20.51
C TYR A 324 -13.50 17.00 -21.61
N ASN A 325 -13.89 17.48 -22.79
CA ASN A 325 -12.97 17.87 -23.85
C ASN A 325 -12.51 19.31 -23.60
N LYS A 326 -11.28 19.68 -23.99
CA LYS A 326 -10.78 21.05 -23.89
C LYS A 326 -11.73 22.11 -24.47
N ALA A 327 -12.50 21.78 -25.52
CA ALA A 327 -13.52 22.65 -26.10
C ALA A 327 -14.69 22.95 -25.14
N ASP A 328 -14.97 22.05 -24.20
CA ASP A 328 -16.08 22.12 -23.24
C ASP A 328 -15.64 22.59 -21.84
N LYS A 329 -14.44 23.17 -21.72
CA LYS A 329 -13.84 23.56 -20.44
C LYS A 329 -14.77 24.44 -19.60
N GLU A 330 -15.37 25.45 -20.20
CA GLU A 330 -16.24 26.40 -19.50
C GLU A 330 -17.48 25.70 -18.91
N TRP A 331 -18.04 24.74 -19.63
CA TRP A 331 -19.14 23.91 -19.13
C TRP A 331 -18.70 23.00 -17.99
N ALA A 332 -17.52 22.40 -18.08
CA ALA A 332 -16.97 21.54 -17.05
C ALA A 332 -16.71 22.30 -15.73
N GLU A 333 -16.11 23.48 -15.81
CA GLU A 333 -15.87 24.37 -14.66
C GLU A 333 -17.19 24.84 -14.04
N TRP A 334 -18.19 25.16 -14.87
CA TRP A 334 -19.51 25.54 -14.37
C TRP A 334 -20.20 24.38 -13.64
N ILE A 335 -20.19 23.17 -14.21
CA ILE A 335 -20.75 21.97 -13.58
C ILE A 335 -20.05 21.68 -12.26
N ALA A 336 -18.71 21.71 -12.23
CA ALA A 336 -17.90 21.51 -11.03
C ALA A 336 -18.32 22.48 -9.92
N TRP A 337 -18.42 23.77 -10.25
CA TRP A 337 -18.82 24.80 -9.31
C TRP A 337 -20.21 24.57 -8.73
N GLN A 338 -21.21 24.23 -9.55
CA GLN A 338 -22.57 23.99 -9.07
C GLN A 338 -22.67 22.76 -8.17
N VAL A 339 -21.87 21.73 -8.45
CA VAL A 339 -21.83 20.49 -7.68
C VAL A 339 -21.14 20.71 -6.34
N GLU A 340 -20.06 21.49 -6.30
CA GLU A 340 -19.39 21.88 -5.04
C GLU A 340 -20.23 22.82 -4.17
N ASP A 341 -20.92 23.79 -4.78
CA ASP A 341 -21.86 24.69 -4.09
C ASP A 341 -23.04 23.93 -3.47
N ALA A 342 -23.37 22.75 -4.00
CA ALA A 342 -24.38 21.86 -3.43
C ALA A 342 -23.84 20.93 -2.31
N GLY A 343 -22.57 21.04 -1.95
CA GLY A 343 -21.94 20.31 -0.85
C GLY A 343 -21.31 18.98 -1.24
N TYR A 344 -21.16 18.69 -2.54
CA TYR A 344 -20.39 17.54 -3.03
C TYR A 344 -18.94 17.93 -3.29
N SER A 345 -18.05 16.94 -3.40
CA SER A 345 -16.64 17.14 -3.74
C SER A 345 -16.37 16.77 -5.20
N THR A 346 -15.67 17.64 -5.94
CA THR A 346 -15.33 17.39 -7.35
C THR A 346 -13.83 17.32 -7.59
N LEU A 347 -13.45 16.62 -8.65
CA LEU A 347 -12.09 16.61 -9.19
C LEU A 347 -12.18 16.93 -10.69
N ILE A 348 -11.53 18.01 -11.11
CA ILE A 348 -11.54 18.51 -12.49
C ILE A 348 -10.13 18.89 -12.94
N GLN A 349 -9.75 18.44 -14.13
CA GLN A 349 -8.43 18.73 -14.69
C GLN A 349 -8.08 20.23 -14.68
N ALA A 350 -9.07 21.10 -14.94
CA ALA A 350 -8.86 22.53 -15.05
C ALA A 350 -8.31 23.18 -13.77
N TRP A 351 -8.63 22.60 -12.61
CA TRP A 351 -8.32 23.18 -11.29
C TRP A 351 -7.25 22.38 -10.55
N ASP A 352 -7.21 21.07 -10.76
CA ASP A 352 -6.42 20.18 -9.91
C ASP A 352 -5.07 19.75 -10.53
N PHE A 353 -4.87 19.99 -11.84
CA PHE A 353 -3.73 19.43 -12.58
C PHE A 353 -2.66 20.50 -12.79
N HIS A 354 -1.46 20.22 -12.28
CA HIS A 354 -0.34 21.15 -12.29
C HIS A 354 0.60 20.89 -13.48
N ALA A 355 1.26 21.93 -13.98
CA ALA A 355 2.24 21.80 -15.06
C ALA A 355 3.40 20.87 -14.65
N GLY A 356 3.73 19.91 -15.50
CA GLY A 356 4.76 18.89 -15.25
C GLY A 356 4.24 17.49 -14.86
N GLY A 357 2.92 17.34 -14.69
CA GLY A 357 2.26 16.03 -14.47
C GLY A 357 2.10 15.20 -15.75
N ASN A 358 2.03 13.88 -15.59
CA ASN A 358 1.69 12.98 -16.70
C ASN A 358 0.16 12.85 -16.75
N PHE A 359 -0.42 13.50 -17.76
CA PHE A 359 -1.86 13.56 -17.99
C PHE A 359 -2.57 12.19 -17.87
N VAL A 360 -1.97 11.12 -18.39
CA VAL A 360 -2.57 9.77 -18.35
C VAL A 360 -2.59 9.19 -16.94
N LEU A 361 -1.54 9.42 -16.16
CA LEU A 361 -1.43 8.92 -14.77
C LEU A 361 -2.28 9.73 -13.80
N ASP A 362 -2.38 11.03 -14.02
CA ASP A 362 -3.22 11.90 -13.20
C ASP A 362 -4.71 11.60 -13.45
N MET A 363 -5.10 11.22 -14.67
CA MET A 363 -6.43 10.70 -15.01
C MET A 363 -6.74 9.33 -14.39
N ASP A 364 -5.83 8.37 -14.43
CA ASP A 364 -6.02 7.07 -13.75
C ASP A 364 -6.17 7.24 -12.23
N ARG A 365 -5.41 8.18 -11.64
CA ARG A 365 -5.53 8.55 -10.23
C ARG A 365 -6.90 9.18 -9.92
N ALA A 366 -7.35 10.13 -10.74
CA ALA A 366 -8.65 10.76 -10.60
C ALA A 366 -9.81 9.75 -10.62
N MET A 367 -9.76 8.77 -11.53
CA MET A 367 -10.76 7.68 -11.64
C MET A 367 -10.69 6.66 -10.49
N LYS A 368 -9.59 6.59 -9.74
CA LYS A 368 -9.45 5.74 -8.54
C LYS A 368 -9.89 6.47 -7.27
N GLN A 369 -9.81 7.80 -7.26
CA GLN A 369 -10.12 8.65 -6.11
C GLN A 369 -11.57 9.14 -6.08
N THR A 370 -12.35 8.87 -7.13
CA THR A 370 -13.75 9.31 -7.25
C THR A 370 -14.74 8.17 -7.26
N GLU A 371 -15.94 8.41 -6.70
CA GLU A 371 -17.00 7.39 -6.65
C GLU A 371 -17.80 7.31 -7.95
N ARG A 372 -18.05 8.47 -8.58
CA ARG A 372 -18.83 8.60 -9.80
C ARG A 372 -18.10 9.54 -10.78
N THR A 373 -18.33 9.36 -12.07
CA THR A 373 -17.75 10.16 -13.14
C THR A 373 -18.84 10.87 -13.91
N ILE A 374 -18.77 12.19 -13.98
CA ILE A 374 -19.59 13.04 -14.85
C ILE A 374 -18.86 13.18 -16.19
N ALA A 375 -19.48 12.74 -17.27
CA ALA A 375 -18.96 12.91 -18.63
C ALA A 375 -19.71 14.05 -19.31
N VAL A 376 -19.00 15.12 -19.66
CA VAL A 376 -19.57 16.30 -20.34
C VAL A 376 -19.63 16.03 -21.85
N LEU A 377 -20.83 15.70 -22.33
CA LEU A 377 -21.07 15.26 -23.70
C LEU A 377 -21.33 16.44 -24.65
N SER A 378 -20.52 16.50 -25.69
CA SER A 378 -20.58 17.42 -26.82
C SER A 378 -20.13 16.70 -28.10
N PRO A 379 -20.35 17.27 -29.30
CA PRO A 379 -19.77 16.73 -30.54
C PRO A 379 -18.24 16.55 -30.47
N ASP A 380 -17.53 17.50 -29.85
CA ASP A 380 -16.07 17.46 -29.71
C ASP A 380 -15.62 16.39 -28.69
N TYR A 381 -16.42 16.15 -27.64
CA TYR A 381 -16.18 15.07 -26.69
C TYR A 381 -16.30 13.69 -27.33
N LEU A 382 -17.28 13.50 -28.23
CA LEU A 382 -17.51 12.23 -28.92
C LEU A 382 -16.52 11.98 -30.08
N ALA A 383 -16.07 13.04 -30.74
CA ALA A 383 -15.10 12.95 -31.84
C ALA A 383 -13.65 12.74 -31.37
N ALA A 384 -13.34 13.00 -30.10
CA ALA A 384 -12.00 12.84 -29.56
C ALA A 384 -11.65 11.36 -29.31
N GLY A 385 -10.64 10.85 -30.02
CA GLY A 385 -10.15 9.46 -29.84
C GLY A 385 -9.52 9.17 -28.47
N TYR A 386 -9.21 10.19 -27.68
CA TYR A 386 -8.55 10.08 -26.38
C TYR A 386 -9.50 10.04 -25.16
N THR A 387 -10.79 10.43 -25.29
CA THR A 387 -11.78 10.44 -24.19
C THR A 387 -12.60 9.14 -24.10
N GLN A 388 -12.52 8.29 -25.12
CA GLN A 388 -13.24 6.99 -25.16
C GLN A 388 -12.85 6.00 -24.05
N PRO A 389 -11.57 5.88 -23.63
CA PRO A 389 -11.19 4.95 -22.55
C PRO A 389 -11.79 5.33 -21.18
N GLU A 390 -12.09 6.61 -20.94
CA GLU A 390 -12.41 7.15 -19.63
C GLU A 390 -13.82 6.76 -19.16
N TRP A 391 -14.84 7.02 -19.98
CA TRP A 391 -16.20 6.56 -19.68
C TRP A 391 -16.36 5.05 -19.90
N ALA A 392 -15.57 4.43 -20.79
CA ALA A 392 -15.58 2.98 -20.98
C ALA A 392 -15.08 2.24 -19.73
N ALA A 393 -14.07 2.77 -19.03
CA ALA A 393 -13.59 2.20 -17.77
C ALA A 393 -14.61 2.33 -16.63
N ALA A 394 -15.32 3.46 -16.55
CA ALA A 394 -16.42 3.64 -15.60
C ALA A 394 -17.58 2.67 -15.88
N LEU A 395 -17.94 2.49 -17.16
CA LEU A 395 -18.98 1.59 -17.61
C LEU A 395 -18.61 0.10 -17.41
N LEU A 396 -17.35 -0.28 -17.60
CA LEU A 396 -16.86 -1.65 -17.32
C LEU A 396 -17.00 -2.01 -15.84
N ARG A 397 -16.85 -1.03 -14.94
CA ARG A 397 -16.97 -1.22 -13.48
C ARG A 397 -18.43 -1.28 -13.01
N ASP A 398 -19.38 -0.75 -13.77
CA ASP A 398 -20.83 -0.85 -13.50
C ASP A 398 -21.64 -1.05 -14.80
N PRO A 399 -21.55 -2.23 -15.44
CA PRO A 399 -22.20 -2.48 -16.74
C PRO A 399 -23.73 -2.42 -16.67
N ALA A 400 -24.29 -2.66 -15.48
CA ALA A 400 -25.74 -2.63 -15.23
C ALA A 400 -26.25 -1.22 -14.83
N GLY A 401 -25.35 -0.25 -14.61
CA GLY A 401 -25.70 1.13 -14.21
C GLY A 401 -26.33 1.24 -12.82
N ALA A 402 -26.23 0.21 -11.99
CA ALA A 402 -26.91 0.14 -10.69
C ALA A 402 -26.30 1.10 -9.66
N GLN A 403 -25.00 1.39 -9.80
CA GLN A 403 -24.25 2.28 -8.93
C GLN A 403 -24.11 3.69 -9.52
N ARG A 404 -24.64 3.92 -10.74
CA ARG A 404 -24.58 5.20 -11.46
C ARG A 404 -23.15 5.77 -11.52
N ARG A 405 -22.18 4.89 -11.73
CA ARG A 405 -20.75 5.27 -11.78
C ARG A 405 -20.42 6.19 -12.94
N LEU A 406 -21.23 6.18 -14.00
CA LEU A 406 -21.13 7.11 -15.11
C LEU A 406 -22.42 7.95 -15.17
N ILE A 407 -22.28 9.27 -15.15
CA ILE A 407 -23.35 10.26 -15.29
C ILE A 407 -23.06 11.09 -16.53
N PRO A 408 -23.66 10.76 -17.69
CA PRO A 408 -23.49 11.58 -18.87
C PRO A 408 -24.31 12.86 -18.77
N VAL A 409 -23.70 14.02 -19.04
CA VAL A 409 -24.33 15.35 -19.03
C VAL A 409 -24.17 15.98 -20.41
N ARG A 410 -25.26 16.14 -21.15
CA ARG A 410 -25.27 16.71 -22.49
C ARG A 410 -25.34 18.24 -22.43
N VAL A 411 -24.33 18.91 -22.97
CA VAL A 411 -24.21 20.38 -22.98
C VAL A 411 -24.36 21.00 -24.37
N ALA A 412 -24.21 20.18 -25.43
CA ALA A 412 -24.45 20.57 -26.81
C ALA A 412 -25.26 19.48 -27.54
N HIS A 413 -25.93 19.84 -28.63
CA HIS A 413 -26.62 18.86 -29.46
C HIS A 413 -25.62 17.87 -30.08
N CYS A 414 -25.72 16.61 -29.68
CA CYS A 414 -24.95 15.50 -30.21
C CYS A 414 -25.82 14.23 -30.30
N GLU A 415 -25.58 13.41 -31.32
CA GLU A 415 -26.20 12.09 -31.43
C GLU A 415 -25.42 11.09 -30.57
N LEU A 416 -26.12 10.38 -29.69
CA LEU A 416 -25.54 9.37 -28.82
C LEU A 416 -25.78 8.00 -29.45
N ASP A 417 -24.70 7.32 -29.85
CA ASP A 417 -24.74 5.98 -30.42
C ASP A 417 -24.14 4.93 -29.46
N GLY A 418 -24.46 3.66 -29.71
CA GLY A 418 -23.85 2.53 -28.99
C GLY A 418 -24.18 2.47 -27.50
N LEU A 419 -23.18 2.14 -26.67
CA LEU A 419 -23.36 1.90 -25.23
C LEU A 419 -23.80 3.15 -24.45
N LEU A 420 -23.47 4.36 -24.91
CA LEU A 420 -23.88 5.62 -24.27
C LEU A 420 -25.37 5.92 -24.49
N ALA A 421 -25.97 5.42 -25.58
CA ALA A 421 -27.42 5.55 -25.82
C ALA A 421 -28.26 4.76 -24.80
N ALA A 422 -27.69 3.71 -24.20
CA ALA A 422 -28.35 2.89 -23.19
C ALA A 422 -28.29 3.49 -21.77
N VAL A 423 -27.47 4.52 -21.55
CA VAL A 423 -27.31 5.18 -20.25
C VAL A 423 -28.21 6.41 -20.16
N THR A 424 -28.95 6.56 -19.06
CA THR A 424 -29.77 7.77 -18.83
C THR A 424 -28.87 8.98 -18.61
N HIS A 425 -29.06 10.03 -19.40
CA HIS A 425 -28.26 11.25 -19.37
C HIS A 425 -29.03 12.44 -18.77
N VAL A 426 -28.28 13.44 -18.30
CA VAL A 426 -28.78 14.77 -17.94
C VAL A 426 -28.70 15.65 -19.19
N ASP A 427 -29.78 16.31 -19.56
CA ASP A 427 -29.81 17.19 -20.73
C ASP A 427 -29.89 18.65 -20.29
N LEU A 428 -28.85 19.42 -20.61
CA LEU A 428 -28.76 20.85 -20.31
C LEU A 428 -28.87 21.71 -21.58
N VAL A 429 -29.05 21.09 -22.75
CA VAL A 429 -29.09 21.79 -24.04
C VAL A 429 -30.26 22.76 -24.08
N GLY A 430 -29.98 24.03 -24.38
CA GLY A 430 -30.98 25.08 -24.54
C GLY A 430 -31.64 25.56 -23.25
N LEU A 431 -31.13 25.16 -22.07
CA LEU A 431 -31.61 25.65 -20.78
C LEU A 431 -30.86 26.91 -20.33
N ASP A 432 -31.59 27.85 -19.74
CA ASP A 432 -31.00 28.95 -19.00
C ASP A 432 -30.35 28.47 -17.69
N GLN A 433 -29.44 29.28 -17.12
CA GLN A 433 -28.60 28.92 -15.97
C GLN A 433 -29.38 28.35 -14.76
N ALA A 434 -30.49 28.99 -14.36
CA ALA A 434 -31.26 28.55 -13.19
C ALA A 434 -31.98 27.20 -13.42
N PRO A 435 -32.72 27.00 -14.53
CA PRO A 435 -33.23 25.68 -14.93
C PRO A 435 -32.14 24.60 -15.09
N ALA A 436 -30.98 24.96 -15.66
CA ALA A 436 -29.86 24.03 -15.84
C ALA A 436 -29.30 23.55 -14.49
N ARG A 437 -29.06 24.47 -13.54
CA ARG A 437 -28.59 24.14 -12.19
C ARG A 437 -29.54 23.19 -11.48
N LYS A 438 -30.84 23.48 -11.53
CA LYS A 438 -31.87 22.65 -10.90
C LYS A 438 -31.87 21.23 -11.48
N THR A 439 -31.87 21.13 -12.81
CA THR A 439 -31.88 19.84 -13.54
C THR A 439 -30.63 19.02 -13.24
N LEU A 440 -29.47 19.66 -13.17
CA LEU A 440 -28.19 19.04 -12.84
C LEU A 440 -28.22 18.42 -11.43
N LEU A 441 -28.59 19.19 -10.41
CA LEU A 441 -28.54 18.75 -9.01
C LEU A 441 -29.59 17.67 -8.71
N GLU A 442 -30.82 17.79 -9.24
CA GLU A 442 -31.87 16.78 -9.06
C GLU A 442 -31.46 15.41 -9.64
N ARG A 443 -30.71 15.40 -10.74
CA ARG A 443 -30.30 14.17 -11.42
C ARG A 443 -29.04 13.56 -10.81
N ILE A 444 -28.15 14.36 -10.23
CA ILE A 444 -26.88 13.92 -9.62
C ILE A 444 -27.05 13.41 -8.18
N SER A 445 -27.97 13.99 -7.39
CA SER A 445 -28.17 13.60 -5.98
C SER A 445 -28.62 12.13 -5.83
N GLY A 446 -29.29 11.61 -6.86
CA GLY A 446 -29.77 10.25 -6.94
C GLY A 446 -31.00 9.95 -6.08
N GLU A 447 -31.55 10.97 -5.43
CA GLU A 447 -32.79 10.90 -4.67
C GLU A 447 -33.99 10.58 -5.57
N ARG A 448 -35.08 10.14 -4.93
CA ARG A 448 -36.32 9.82 -5.64
C ARG A 448 -36.88 11.09 -6.27
N LEU A 449 -36.90 11.15 -7.60
CA LEU A 449 -37.47 12.24 -8.43
C LEU A 449 -39.02 12.35 -8.33
N LYS A 450 -39.63 11.87 -7.24
CA LYS A 450 -41.08 11.96 -7.05
C LYS A 450 -41.45 13.43 -6.88
N PRO A 451 -42.37 13.97 -7.69
CA PRO A 451 -42.82 15.35 -7.54
C PRO A 451 -43.36 15.60 -6.12
N SER A 452 -43.04 16.77 -5.56
CA SER A 452 -43.51 17.21 -4.24
C SER A 452 -45.02 17.48 -4.18
N ARG A 453 -45.68 17.51 -5.34
CA ARG A 453 -47.13 17.61 -5.50
C ARG A 453 -47.60 16.48 -6.41
N GLU A 454 -48.81 16.00 -6.17
CA GLU A 454 -49.43 15.00 -7.03
C GLU A 454 -49.41 15.46 -8.50
N PRO A 455 -48.88 14.65 -9.43
CA PRO A 455 -49.00 14.93 -10.85
C PRO A 455 -50.46 15.10 -11.21
N ARG A 456 -50.78 16.06 -12.10
CA ARG A 456 -52.14 16.20 -12.58
C ARG A 456 -52.61 14.88 -13.20
N PHE A 457 -53.86 14.52 -12.92
CA PHE A 457 -54.47 13.34 -13.52
C PHE A 457 -54.35 13.40 -15.05
N PRO A 458 -53.79 12.37 -15.71
CA PRO A 458 -53.73 12.31 -17.16
C PRO A 458 -55.15 12.32 -17.74
N GLY A 459 -55.60 13.47 -18.26
CA GLY A 459 -56.96 13.66 -18.79
C GLY A 459 -57.72 14.87 -18.25
N ALA A 460 -57.21 15.59 -17.23
CA ALA A 460 -57.81 16.85 -16.81
C ALA A 460 -57.49 17.95 -17.84
N ALA A 461 -58.48 18.32 -18.66
CA ALA A 461 -58.37 19.47 -19.56
C ALA A 461 -58.01 20.73 -18.76
N SER A 462 -57.04 21.50 -19.25
CA SER A 462 -56.68 22.79 -18.65
C SER A 462 -57.90 23.71 -18.66
N PRO A 463 -58.24 24.39 -17.55
CA PRO A 463 -59.22 25.47 -17.62
C PRO A 463 -58.64 26.54 -18.55
N SER A 464 -59.21 26.68 -19.73
CA SER A 464 -58.98 27.85 -20.58
C SER A 464 -59.38 29.06 -19.75
N ALA A 465 -58.41 29.87 -19.35
CA ALA A 465 -58.69 31.19 -18.79
C ALA A 465 -59.39 32.00 -19.89
N ARG A 466 -60.73 32.06 -19.86
CA ARG A 466 -61.45 33.16 -20.48
C ARG A 466 -61.07 34.41 -19.69
N PRO A 467 -60.56 35.47 -20.32
CA PRO A 467 -60.44 36.74 -19.64
C PRO A 467 -61.86 37.24 -19.36
N GLU A 468 -62.25 37.34 -18.09
CA GLU A 468 -63.38 38.19 -17.73
C GLU A 468 -62.99 39.64 -18.06
N PRO A 469 -63.81 40.37 -18.83
CA PRO A 469 -63.52 41.77 -19.12
C PRO A 469 -63.63 42.60 -17.84
N SER A 470 -62.56 43.36 -17.56
CA SER A 470 -62.53 44.41 -16.56
C SER A 470 -63.63 45.43 -16.83
N PHE A 471 -64.54 45.60 -15.87
CA PHE A 471 -65.48 46.73 -15.85
C PHE A 471 -64.76 47.99 -15.35
N PRO A 472 -64.84 49.13 -16.05
CA PRO A 472 -64.28 50.39 -15.58
C PRO A 472 -65.34 51.19 -14.79
N GLY A 473 -65.03 51.46 -13.51
CA GLY A 473 -65.43 52.63 -12.71
C GLY A 473 -66.92 52.97 -12.51
N SER A 474 -67.42 52.86 -11.27
CA SER A 474 -67.87 53.97 -10.37
C SER A 474 -68.47 53.41 -9.09
#